data_AF-A0A3C0C5V8-F1
#
_entry.id   AF-A0A3C0C5V8-F1
#
_cell.length_a   1.000
_cell.length_b   1.000
_cell.length_c   1.000
_cell.angle_alpha   90.00
_cell.angle_beta   90.00
_cell.angle_gamma   90.00
#
_symmetry.space_group_name_H-M   'P 1'
#
loop_
_entity.id
_entity.type
_entity.pdbx_description
1 polymer ?
#
loop_
_entity_poly.entity_id
_entity_poly.type
_entity_poly.pdbx_seq_one_letter_code
_entity_poly.pdbx_strand_id
1 'polypeptide(L)'
;MRVKWTAALILVLAFTLYSVPVFAASDWDTFVAEMEKKEKIKDTGAAIVADMLDIAPGGTETELWQKLWNGEPRWRAAAAVALISRMFPDGDPSRWQEVSGFAPRQSVQPRQLIAMDAFFVAVDSLSRIPDGIWGSAYLLDLFGKSGMGKVMFIEEIPEGMDRVLSEVVSSTGLPGDWSIKRTRGKLPVLPLYRGYITRSSADSRNMQYLDGYGSIASN
;
A
#
# COMPACT_ATOMS: atom_id res chain seq x y z
N MET A 1 -19.83 -27.52 66.34
CA MET A 1 -19.62 -26.18 65.73
C MET A 1 -18.66 -26.15 64.52
N ARG A 2 -18.02 -27.25 64.08
CA ARG A 2 -17.06 -27.23 62.95
C ARG A 2 -17.67 -27.32 61.54
N VAL A 3 -18.87 -27.90 61.39
CA VAL A 3 -19.52 -28.14 60.09
C VAL A 3 -20.06 -26.87 59.42
N LYS A 4 -20.39 -25.84 60.20
CA LYS A 4 -20.90 -24.56 59.66
C LYS A 4 -19.82 -23.73 58.96
N TRP A 5 -18.56 -23.89 59.39
CA TRP A 5 -17.42 -23.15 58.83
C TRP A 5 -16.96 -23.75 57.50
N THR A 6 -17.00 -25.08 57.35
CA THR A 6 -16.62 -25.75 56.10
C THR A 6 -17.62 -25.49 54.97
N ALA A 7 -18.92 -25.46 55.28
CA ALA A 7 -19.95 -25.14 54.29
C ALA A 7 -19.85 -23.68 53.79
N ALA A 8 -19.57 -22.73 54.70
CA ALA A 8 -19.36 -21.33 54.33
C ALA A 8 -18.12 -21.13 53.46
N LEU A 9 -17.03 -21.87 53.75
CA LEU A 9 -15.79 -21.78 52.98
C LEU A 9 -15.93 -22.32 51.55
N ILE A 10 -16.69 -23.41 51.38
CA ILE A 10 -16.99 -23.99 50.06
C ILE A 10 -17.87 -23.03 49.23
N LEU A 11 -18.83 -22.35 49.86
CA LEU A 11 -19.73 -21.44 49.17
C LEU A 11 -19.02 -20.17 48.69
N VAL A 12 -18.07 -19.66 49.48
CA VAL A 12 -17.21 -18.52 49.08
C VAL A 12 -16.25 -18.92 47.95
N LEU A 13 -15.64 -20.11 48.02
CA LEU A 13 -14.74 -20.60 46.99
C LEU A 13 -15.47 -20.83 45.64
N ALA A 14 -16.69 -21.35 45.69
CA ALA A 14 -17.52 -21.55 44.51
C ALA A 14 -17.94 -20.21 43.87
N PHE A 15 -18.22 -19.17 44.68
CA PHE A 15 -18.57 -17.85 44.16
C PHE A 15 -17.37 -17.15 43.50
N THR A 16 -16.16 -17.33 44.05
CA THR A 16 -14.92 -16.78 43.45
C THR A 16 -14.47 -17.50 42.18
N LEU A 17 -14.84 -18.78 42.01
CA LEU A 17 -14.48 -19.57 40.82
C LEU A 17 -15.48 -19.40 39.66
N TYR A 18 -16.71 -18.98 39.95
CA TYR A 18 -17.76 -18.72 38.93
C TYR A 18 -17.91 -17.26 38.55
N SER A 19 -17.32 -16.33 39.30
CA SER A 19 -17.17 -14.94 38.86
C SER A 19 -16.06 -14.87 37.81
N VAL A 20 -16.38 -15.28 36.58
CA VAL A 20 -15.60 -14.86 35.42
C VAL A 20 -15.56 -13.33 35.46
N PRO A 21 -14.39 -12.69 35.55
CA PRO A 21 -14.34 -11.25 35.58
C PRO A 21 -14.92 -10.78 34.24
N VAL A 22 -16.00 -10.00 34.29
CA VAL A 22 -16.63 -9.38 33.11
C VAL A 22 -15.60 -8.58 32.28
N PHE A 23 -14.50 -8.16 32.91
CA PHE A 23 -13.32 -7.56 32.27
C PHE A 23 -12.57 -8.50 31.29
N ALA A 24 -12.55 -9.82 31.52
CA ALA A 24 -11.90 -10.75 30.60
C ALA A 24 -12.74 -11.01 29.32
N ALA A 25 -14.07 -10.86 29.40
CA ALA A 25 -14.94 -10.99 28.24
C ALA A 25 -14.79 -9.81 27.28
N SER A 26 -14.70 -8.57 27.79
CA SER A 26 -14.47 -7.38 26.95
C SER A 26 -13.13 -7.40 26.22
N ASP A 27 -12.08 -7.90 26.89
CA ASP A 27 -10.75 -8.03 26.29
C ASP A 27 -10.74 -9.14 25.23
N TRP A 28 -11.50 -10.23 25.45
CA TRP A 28 -11.62 -11.32 24.50
C TRP A 28 -12.42 -10.94 23.25
N ASP A 29 -13.56 -10.27 23.42
CA ASP A 29 -14.37 -9.78 22.28
C ASP A 29 -13.58 -8.78 21.42
N THR A 30 -12.81 -7.90 22.07
CA THR A 30 -11.92 -6.96 21.37
C THR A 30 -10.84 -7.70 20.58
N PHE A 31 -10.19 -8.69 21.21
CA PHE A 31 -9.19 -9.52 20.54
C PHE A 31 -9.76 -10.29 19.35
N VAL A 32 -10.93 -10.92 19.50
CA VAL A 32 -11.61 -11.64 18.42
C VAL A 32 -11.93 -10.68 17.27
N ALA A 33 -12.47 -9.49 17.55
CA ALA A 33 -12.76 -8.50 16.52
C ALA A 33 -11.50 -8.02 15.77
N GLU A 34 -10.37 -7.87 16.45
CA GLU A 34 -9.09 -7.58 15.79
C GLU A 34 -8.60 -8.74 14.90
N MET A 35 -8.77 -9.97 15.36
CA MET A 35 -8.39 -11.15 14.59
C MET A 35 -9.27 -11.33 13.34
N GLU A 36 -10.57 -11.10 13.45
CA GLU A 36 -11.49 -11.11 12.30
C GLU A 36 -11.12 -10.06 11.25
N LYS A 37 -10.69 -8.86 11.69
CA LYS A 37 -10.21 -7.82 10.77
C LYS A 37 -8.93 -8.25 10.05
N LYS A 38 -7.97 -8.84 10.76
CA LYS A 38 -6.74 -9.38 10.16
C LYS A 38 -7.04 -10.49 9.14
N GLU A 39 -7.97 -11.37 9.46
CA GLU A 39 -8.42 -12.43 8.56
C GLU A 39 -9.08 -11.83 7.31
N LYS A 40 -9.96 -10.84 7.45
CA LYS A 40 -10.57 -10.13 6.30
C LYS A 40 -9.55 -9.43 5.41
N ILE A 41 -8.54 -8.77 6.00
CA ILE A 41 -7.45 -8.16 5.23
C ILE A 41 -6.74 -9.23 4.40
N LYS A 42 -6.44 -10.39 5.00
CA LYS A 42 -5.73 -11.46 4.33
C LYS A 42 -6.57 -12.14 3.25
N ASP A 43 -7.78 -12.56 3.57
CA ASP A 43 -8.57 -13.44 2.71
C ASP A 43 -9.38 -12.62 1.69
N THR A 44 -10.22 -11.70 2.16
CA THR A 44 -11.01 -10.82 1.29
C THR A 44 -10.11 -9.87 0.51
N GLY A 45 -9.11 -9.27 1.17
CA GLY A 45 -8.20 -8.34 0.51
C GLY A 45 -7.37 -8.99 -0.59
N ALA A 46 -6.83 -10.19 -0.36
CA ALA A 46 -6.13 -10.94 -1.40
C ALA A 46 -7.05 -11.32 -2.56
N ALA A 47 -8.29 -11.75 -2.27
CA ALA A 47 -9.26 -12.10 -3.31
C ALA A 47 -9.60 -10.89 -4.20
N ILE A 48 -9.79 -9.70 -3.62
CA ILE A 48 -10.04 -8.47 -4.39
C ILE A 48 -8.85 -8.11 -5.28
N VAL A 49 -7.62 -8.26 -4.77
CA VAL A 49 -6.42 -8.01 -5.59
C VAL A 49 -6.33 -9.03 -6.72
N ALA A 50 -6.63 -10.31 -6.48
CA ALA A 50 -6.68 -11.33 -7.51
C ALA A 50 -7.76 -11.02 -8.59
N ASP A 51 -8.97 -10.65 -8.18
CA ASP A 51 -10.05 -10.24 -9.10
C ASP A 51 -9.64 -9.06 -9.99
N MET A 52 -8.90 -8.09 -9.43
CA MET A 52 -8.39 -6.96 -10.20
C MET A 52 -7.30 -7.37 -11.20
N LEU A 53 -6.49 -8.37 -10.85
CA LEU A 53 -5.48 -8.93 -11.75
C LEU A 53 -6.13 -9.69 -12.92
N ASP A 54 -7.22 -10.43 -12.66
CA ASP A 54 -7.94 -11.20 -13.68
C ASP A 54 -8.57 -10.31 -14.76
N ILE A 55 -9.06 -9.13 -14.38
CA ILE A 55 -9.62 -8.16 -15.33
C ILE A 55 -8.58 -7.17 -15.87
N ALA A 56 -7.31 -7.32 -15.50
CA ALA A 56 -6.30 -6.32 -15.83
C ALA A 56 -6.08 -6.21 -17.34
N PRO A 57 -5.94 -4.97 -17.86
CA PRO A 57 -5.68 -4.78 -19.28
C PRO A 57 -4.33 -5.41 -19.66
N GLY A 58 -4.25 -5.94 -20.88
CA GLY A 58 -2.98 -6.31 -21.50
C GLY A 58 -2.12 -5.08 -21.82
N GLY A 59 -0.89 -5.33 -22.26
CA GLY A 59 0.05 -4.30 -22.71
C GLY A 59 1.38 -4.32 -21.97
N THR A 60 2.27 -3.43 -22.38
CA THR A 60 3.59 -3.19 -21.79
C THR A 60 3.49 -2.47 -20.45
N GLU A 61 4.58 -2.48 -19.66
CA GLU A 61 4.65 -1.75 -18.39
C GLU A 61 4.34 -0.24 -18.57
N THR A 62 4.83 0.36 -19.64
CA THR A 62 4.58 1.78 -19.94
C THR A 62 3.11 2.04 -20.27
N GLU A 63 2.48 1.17 -21.06
CA GLU A 63 1.06 1.30 -21.39
C GLU A 63 0.17 1.12 -20.16
N LEU A 64 0.52 0.19 -19.27
CA LEU A 64 -0.16 0.04 -17.99
C LEU A 64 0.03 1.26 -17.09
N TRP A 65 1.25 1.81 -17.02
CA TRP A 65 1.54 2.98 -16.20
C TRP A 65 0.74 4.21 -16.67
N GLN A 66 0.58 4.40 -17.99
CA GLN A 66 -0.26 5.47 -18.53
C GLN A 66 -1.74 5.32 -18.15
N LYS A 67 -2.22 4.08 -18.02
CA LYS A 67 -3.60 3.77 -17.61
C LYS A 67 -3.87 4.05 -16.13
N LEU A 68 -2.84 4.17 -15.29
CA LEU A 68 -3.00 4.51 -13.87
C LEU A 68 -3.70 5.85 -13.64
N TRP A 69 -3.56 6.78 -14.58
CA TRP A 69 -3.96 8.17 -14.39
C TRP A 69 -5.30 8.50 -15.04
N ASN A 70 -5.90 7.56 -15.77
CA ASN A 70 -7.07 7.82 -16.60
C ASN A 70 -8.15 6.74 -16.40
N GLY A 71 -9.41 7.16 -16.39
CA GLY A 71 -10.57 6.27 -16.32
C GLY A 71 -11.08 5.98 -14.90
N GLU A 72 -12.05 5.07 -14.81
CA GLU A 72 -12.72 4.73 -13.56
C GLU A 72 -11.79 4.04 -12.56
N PRO A 73 -12.02 4.20 -11.24
CA PRO A 73 -11.18 3.59 -10.20
C PRO A 73 -10.94 2.09 -10.41
N ARG A 74 -11.95 1.32 -10.80
CA ARG A 74 -11.82 -0.13 -11.04
C ARG A 74 -10.74 -0.46 -12.09
N TRP A 75 -10.72 0.26 -13.21
CA TRP A 75 -9.73 0.04 -14.27
C TRP A 75 -8.35 0.52 -13.89
N ARG A 76 -8.26 1.63 -13.15
CA ARG A 76 -6.99 2.12 -12.59
C ARG A 76 -6.40 1.11 -11.60
N ALA A 77 -7.22 0.55 -10.72
CA ALA A 77 -6.83 -0.50 -9.78
C ALA A 77 -6.33 -1.75 -10.51
N ALA A 78 -7.04 -2.22 -11.53
CA ALA A 78 -6.65 -3.38 -12.32
C ALA A 78 -5.29 -3.19 -13.02
N ALA A 79 -5.07 -2.03 -13.66
CA ALA A 79 -3.78 -1.71 -14.27
C ALA A 79 -2.65 -1.61 -13.22
N ALA A 80 -2.93 -1.03 -12.05
CA ALA A 80 -2.00 -0.89 -10.95
C ALA A 80 -1.58 -2.25 -10.36
N VAL A 81 -2.54 -3.13 -10.10
CA VAL A 81 -2.29 -4.49 -9.62
C VAL A 81 -1.48 -5.30 -10.63
N ALA A 82 -1.75 -5.18 -11.92
CA ALA A 82 -0.94 -5.84 -12.96
C ALA A 82 0.51 -5.34 -12.98
N LEU A 83 0.75 -4.04 -12.76
CA LEU A 83 2.11 -3.53 -12.61
C LEU A 83 2.77 -4.06 -11.34
N ILE A 84 2.05 -4.11 -10.22
CA ILE A 84 2.57 -4.65 -8.97
C ILE A 84 3.03 -6.09 -9.18
N SER A 85 2.16 -6.94 -9.75
CA SER A 85 2.43 -8.34 -10.04
C SER A 85 3.66 -8.56 -10.94
N ARG A 86 3.93 -7.62 -11.87
CA ARG A 86 5.06 -7.73 -12.81
C ARG A 86 6.38 -7.14 -12.30
N MET A 87 6.30 -6.09 -11.49
CA MET A 87 7.47 -5.30 -11.13
C MET A 87 8.06 -5.72 -9.79
N PHE A 88 7.22 -5.94 -8.78
CA PHE A 88 7.70 -6.43 -7.50
C PHE A 88 8.02 -7.92 -7.60
N PRO A 89 9.11 -8.40 -6.99
CA PRO A 89 9.39 -9.82 -6.93
C PRO A 89 8.19 -10.58 -6.35
N ASP A 90 7.71 -11.59 -7.09
CA ASP A 90 6.54 -12.39 -6.74
C ASP A 90 5.26 -11.56 -6.50
N GLY A 91 5.22 -10.32 -7.00
CA GLY A 91 4.13 -9.38 -6.77
C GLY A 91 4.07 -8.81 -5.34
N ASP A 92 5.12 -8.94 -4.54
CA ASP A 92 5.15 -8.52 -3.12
C ASP A 92 5.75 -7.11 -2.94
N PRO A 93 4.94 -6.08 -2.59
CA PRO A 93 5.41 -4.72 -2.34
C PRO A 93 6.45 -4.60 -1.21
N SER A 94 6.54 -5.58 -0.30
CA SER A 94 7.55 -5.57 0.76
C SER A 94 8.98 -5.59 0.21
N ARG A 95 9.15 -6.14 -1.01
CA ARG A 95 10.42 -6.32 -1.71
C ARG A 95 10.74 -5.19 -2.69
N TRP A 96 10.20 -3.99 -2.47
CA TRP A 96 10.39 -2.84 -3.36
C TRP A 96 11.85 -2.51 -3.68
N GLN A 97 12.78 -2.77 -2.75
CA GLN A 97 14.22 -2.49 -2.91
C GLN A 97 14.88 -3.38 -3.96
N GLU A 98 14.29 -4.54 -4.24
CA GLU A 98 14.79 -5.51 -5.22
C GLU A 98 14.31 -5.19 -6.64
N VAL A 99 13.30 -4.33 -6.78
CA VAL A 99 12.88 -3.79 -8.07
C VAL A 99 14.08 -3.06 -8.66
N SER A 100 14.46 -3.40 -9.91
CA SER A 100 15.64 -2.86 -10.56
C SER A 100 15.46 -2.72 -12.07
N GLY A 101 16.33 -1.91 -12.67
CA GLY A 101 16.34 -1.61 -14.09
C GLY A 101 15.47 -0.42 -14.49
N PHE A 102 15.31 -0.26 -15.80
CA PHE A 102 14.60 0.87 -16.42
C PHE A 102 13.48 0.36 -17.33
N ALA A 103 12.41 1.14 -17.45
CA ALA A 103 11.29 0.83 -18.36
C ALA A 103 10.86 2.07 -19.18
N PRO A 104 10.67 1.93 -20.51
CA PRO A 104 11.05 0.78 -21.34
C PRO A 104 12.58 0.53 -21.36
N ARG A 105 13.05 -0.62 -21.90
CA ARG A 105 14.47 -1.05 -21.86
C ARG A 105 15.51 -0.05 -22.40
N GLN A 106 15.10 0.96 -23.16
CA GLN A 106 15.94 2.05 -23.69
C GLN A 106 15.68 3.39 -22.99
N SER A 107 14.99 3.37 -21.85
CA SER A 107 14.62 4.52 -21.03
C SER A 107 15.60 4.74 -19.87
N VAL A 108 15.51 5.90 -19.24
CA VAL A 108 16.19 6.28 -17.98
C VAL A 108 15.21 6.32 -16.80
N GLN A 109 13.95 5.91 -17.01
CA GLN A 109 12.93 5.88 -15.96
C GLN A 109 13.14 4.66 -15.05
N PRO A 110 13.49 4.86 -13.76
CA PRO A 110 13.75 3.75 -12.85
C PRO A 110 12.46 2.97 -12.59
N ARG A 111 12.52 1.63 -12.73
CA ARG A 111 11.35 0.76 -12.52
C ARG A 111 10.79 0.86 -11.10
N GLN A 112 11.63 1.18 -10.11
CA GLN A 112 11.21 1.40 -8.72
C GLN A 112 10.18 2.53 -8.62
N LEU A 113 10.37 3.64 -9.34
CA LEU A 113 9.43 4.76 -9.28
C LEU A 113 8.09 4.41 -9.93
N ILE A 114 8.13 3.66 -11.03
CA ILE A 114 6.92 3.14 -11.69
C ILE A 114 6.17 2.17 -10.76
N ALA A 115 6.90 1.30 -10.07
CA ALA A 115 6.34 0.35 -9.12
C ALA A 115 5.67 1.07 -7.93
N MET A 116 6.27 2.15 -7.42
CA MET A 116 5.68 2.95 -6.36
C MET A 116 4.46 3.77 -6.82
N ASP A 117 4.46 4.29 -8.05
CA ASP A 117 3.27 4.88 -8.65
C ASP A 117 2.12 3.87 -8.72
N ALA A 118 2.41 2.65 -9.19
CA ALA A 118 1.43 1.57 -9.22
C ALA A 118 0.93 1.22 -7.82
N PHE A 119 1.82 1.13 -6.83
CA PHE A 119 1.44 0.86 -5.45
C PHE A 119 0.46 1.91 -4.89
N PHE A 120 0.80 3.20 -4.96
CA PHE A 120 -0.07 4.24 -4.43
C PHE A 120 -1.40 4.35 -5.18
N VAL A 121 -1.37 4.21 -6.51
CA VAL A 121 -2.60 4.23 -7.32
C VAL A 121 -3.46 3.00 -7.04
N ALA A 122 -2.87 1.82 -6.80
CA ALA A 122 -3.63 0.64 -6.40
C ALA A 122 -4.35 0.90 -5.07
N VAL A 123 -3.64 1.38 -4.05
CA VAL A 123 -4.21 1.68 -2.73
C VAL A 123 -5.35 2.70 -2.83
N ASP A 124 -5.17 3.80 -3.57
CA ASP A 124 -6.22 4.82 -3.77
C ASP A 124 -7.40 4.32 -4.62
N SER A 125 -7.13 3.56 -5.67
CA SER A 125 -8.19 3.16 -6.60
C SER A 125 -9.02 2.02 -6.03
N LEU A 126 -8.39 1.10 -5.29
CA LEU A 126 -9.07 0.02 -4.57
C LEU A 126 -9.95 0.57 -3.45
N SER A 127 -9.53 1.61 -2.71
CA SER A 127 -10.36 2.15 -1.63
C SER A 127 -11.67 2.79 -2.13
N ARG A 128 -11.76 3.07 -3.45
CA ARG A 128 -12.91 3.70 -4.10
C ARG A 128 -13.86 2.72 -4.79
N ILE A 129 -13.61 1.42 -4.75
CA ILE A 129 -14.52 0.40 -5.30
C ILE A 129 -15.23 -0.36 -4.18
N PRO A 130 -16.42 -0.96 -4.43
CA PRO A 130 -17.12 -1.75 -3.42
C PRO A 130 -16.21 -2.82 -2.81
N ASP A 131 -16.17 -2.89 -1.48
CA ASP A 131 -15.31 -3.74 -0.65
C ASP A 131 -13.78 -3.60 -0.88
N GLY A 132 -13.35 -2.78 -1.83
CA GLY A 132 -11.96 -2.67 -2.25
C GLY A 132 -11.02 -2.11 -1.19
N ILE A 133 -11.56 -1.48 -0.15
CA ILE A 133 -10.79 -1.01 1.01
C ILE A 133 -10.01 -2.15 1.70
N TRP A 134 -10.51 -3.39 1.66
CA TRP A 134 -9.80 -4.57 2.15
C TRP A 134 -8.61 -4.92 1.25
N GLY A 135 -8.73 -4.74 -0.07
CA GLY A 135 -7.62 -4.89 -1.01
C GLY A 135 -6.55 -3.82 -0.80
N SER A 136 -6.95 -2.57 -0.55
CA SER A 136 -6.00 -1.50 -0.16
C SER A 136 -5.25 -1.86 1.12
N ALA A 137 -5.96 -2.33 2.15
CA ALA A 137 -5.36 -2.74 3.41
C ALA A 137 -4.41 -3.93 3.23
N TYR A 138 -4.75 -4.89 2.37
CA TYR A 138 -3.89 -6.02 2.05
C TYR A 138 -2.57 -5.59 1.42
N LEU A 139 -2.60 -4.71 0.41
CA LEU A 139 -1.38 -4.20 -0.22
C LEU A 139 -0.53 -3.40 0.77
N LEU A 140 -1.16 -2.60 1.64
CA LEU A 140 -0.46 -1.90 2.72
C LEU A 140 0.13 -2.89 3.73
N ASP A 141 -0.58 -3.94 4.16
CA ASP A 141 -0.03 -4.97 5.06
C ASP A 141 1.23 -5.61 4.48
N LEU A 142 1.22 -5.97 3.19
CA LEU A 142 2.40 -6.47 2.50
C LEU A 142 3.53 -5.44 2.52
N PHE A 143 3.28 -4.21 2.05
CA PHE A 143 4.28 -3.15 1.99
C PHE A 143 4.87 -2.81 3.37
N GLY A 144 4.03 -2.84 4.42
CA GLY A 144 4.39 -2.52 5.80
C GLY A 144 5.43 -3.47 6.41
N LYS A 145 5.62 -4.66 5.80
CA LYS A 145 6.69 -5.60 6.15
C LYS A 145 8.08 -5.09 5.75
N SER A 146 8.14 -4.09 4.85
CA SER A 146 9.37 -3.37 4.52
C SER A 146 9.59 -2.18 5.45
N GLY A 147 10.46 -2.34 6.45
CA GLY A 147 10.83 -1.24 7.35
C GLY A 147 11.34 0.00 6.59
N MET A 148 12.22 -0.19 5.61
CA MET A 148 12.73 0.90 4.78
C MET A 148 11.66 1.48 3.85
N GLY A 149 10.74 0.67 3.34
CA GLY A 149 9.63 1.15 2.51
C GLY A 149 8.76 2.16 3.24
N LYS A 150 8.43 1.88 4.50
CA LYS A 150 7.68 2.82 5.34
C LYS A 150 8.42 4.13 5.56
N VAL A 151 9.71 4.09 5.87
CA VAL A 151 10.52 5.29 6.06
C VAL A 151 10.56 6.15 4.79
N MET A 152 10.76 5.52 3.63
CA MET A 152 10.93 6.22 2.36
C MET A 152 9.63 6.77 1.75
N PHE A 153 8.51 6.08 1.96
CA PHE A 153 7.29 6.35 1.19
C PHE A 153 6.04 6.60 2.04
N ILE A 154 6.04 6.25 3.33
CA ILE A 154 4.90 6.48 4.25
C ILE A 154 5.16 7.66 5.18
N GLU A 155 6.36 7.76 5.76
CA GLU A 155 6.70 8.90 6.62
C GLU A 155 6.71 10.22 5.85
N GLU A 156 7.23 10.19 4.61
CA GLU A 156 7.13 11.26 3.61
C GLU A 156 6.21 10.82 2.47
N ILE A 157 4.92 11.10 2.61
CA ILE A 157 3.90 10.61 1.67
C ILE A 157 3.53 11.67 0.61
N PRO A 158 3.19 11.29 -0.65
CA PRO A 158 2.68 12.22 -1.65
C PRO A 158 1.40 12.95 -1.22
N GLU A 159 1.20 14.17 -1.72
CA GLU A 159 0.00 14.96 -1.45
C GLU A 159 -1.30 14.21 -1.80
N GLY A 160 -2.25 14.18 -0.84
CA GLY A 160 -3.56 13.53 -0.98
C GLY A 160 -3.58 12.08 -0.49
N MET A 161 -2.45 11.38 -0.52
CA MET A 161 -2.37 9.98 -0.09
C MET A 161 -2.43 9.82 1.44
N ASP A 162 -2.19 10.90 2.19
CA ASP A 162 -2.36 10.97 3.64
C ASP A 162 -3.81 10.67 4.07
N ARG A 163 -4.77 11.22 3.32
CA ARG A 163 -6.20 10.99 3.56
C ARG A 163 -6.60 9.56 3.22
N VAL A 164 -6.13 9.07 2.07
CA VAL A 164 -6.38 7.69 1.63
C VAL A 164 -5.84 6.69 2.66
N LEU A 165 -4.59 6.87 3.10
CA LEU A 165 -3.99 5.99 4.10
C LEU A 165 -4.78 6.01 5.41
N SER A 166 -5.14 7.20 5.89
CA SER A 166 -5.92 7.36 7.13
C SER A 166 -7.30 6.70 7.04
N GLU A 167 -7.96 6.81 5.89
CA GLU A 167 -9.26 6.18 5.62
C GLU A 167 -9.15 4.65 5.64
N VAL A 168 -8.15 4.08 4.94
CA VAL A 168 -7.94 2.63 4.92
C VAL A 168 -7.60 2.11 6.31
N VAL A 169 -6.70 2.76 7.04
CA VAL A 169 -6.29 2.34 8.40
C VAL A 169 -7.47 2.41 9.37
N SER A 170 -8.22 3.50 9.39
CA SER A 170 -9.35 3.67 10.31
C SER A 170 -10.51 2.71 10.02
N SER A 171 -10.78 2.42 8.74
CA SER A 171 -11.89 1.55 8.34
C SER A 171 -11.58 0.07 8.50
N THR A 172 -10.34 -0.34 8.27
CA THR A 172 -9.95 -1.76 8.30
C THR A 172 -9.28 -2.18 9.60
N GLY A 173 -8.81 -1.23 10.42
CA GLY A 173 -8.02 -1.53 11.62
C GLY A 173 -6.64 -2.13 11.28
N LEU A 174 -6.07 -1.75 10.14
CA LEU A 174 -4.77 -2.24 9.67
C LEU A 174 -3.71 -2.09 10.78
N PRO A 175 -3.08 -3.19 11.23
CA PRO A 175 -2.11 -3.13 12.32
C PRO A 175 -0.79 -2.45 11.89
N GLY A 176 -0.04 -1.98 12.88
CA GLY A 176 1.28 -1.39 12.69
C GLY A 176 1.29 0.14 12.75
N ASP A 177 2.49 0.70 12.72
CA ASP A 177 2.68 2.15 12.68
C ASP A 177 2.60 2.67 11.25
N TRP A 178 1.56 3.47 11.00
CA TRP A 178 1.23 4.16 9.75
C TRP A 178 1.33 5.69 9.89
N SER A 179 2.09 6.16 10.89
CA SER A 179 2.27 7.58 11.17
C SER A 179 2.95 8.30 10.01
N ILE A 180 2.32 9.38 9.55
CA ILE A 180 2.86 10.27 8.51
C ILE A 180 3.55 11.44 9.21
N LYS A 181 4.82 11.70 8.88
CA LYS A 181 5.58 12.84 9.43
C LYS A 181 5.38 14.08 8.59
N ARG A 182 5.34 13.92 7.27
CA ARG A 182 5.24 15.04 6.34
C ARG A 182 4.61 14.61 5.02
N THR A 183 3.84 15.52 4.45
CA THR A 183 3.38 15.42 3.06
C THR A 183 4.36 16.12 2.13
N ARG A 184 4.83 15.46 1.08
CA ARG A 184 5.82 16.00 0.14
C ARG A 184 5.64 15.46 -1.27
N GLY A 185 5.72 16.35 -2.26
CA GLY A 185 5.59 15.98 -3.67
C GLY A 185 4.15 15.60 -4.06
N LYS A 186 3.98 15.17 -5.30
CA LYS A 186 2.68 14.77 -5.88
C LYS A 186 2.88 13.49 -6.68
N LEU A 187 1.80 12.72 -6.83
CA LEU A 187 1.78 11.65 -7.84
C LEU A 187 1.61 12.27 -9.24
N PRO A 188 2.18 11.65 -10.30
CA PRO A 188 3.15 10.54 -10.26
C PRO A 188 4.47 10.93 -9.60
N VAL A 189 5.06 10.00 -8.82
CA VAL A 189 6.43 10.09 -8.32
C VAL A 189 7.42 10.05 -9.48
N LEU A 190 7.14 9.25 -10.52
CA LEU A 190 7.92 9.28 -11.74
C LEU A 190 7.67 10.59 -12.48
N PRO A 191 8.68 11.47 -12.65
CA PRO A 191 8.51 12.65 -13.48
C PRO A 191 8.26 12.20 -14.92
N LEU A 192 7.19 12.74 -15.54
CA LEU A 192 6.85 12.51 -16.93
C LEU A 192 8.00 12.96 -17.85
N TYR A 193 8.87 12.02 -18.17
CA TYR A 193 9.93 12.20 -19.17
C TYR A 193 9.29 12.18 -20.56
N ARG A 194 9.29 13.32 -21.27
CA ARG A 194 8.66 13.48 -22.60
C ARG A 194 9.46 12.83 -23.75
N GLY A 195 10.19 11.76 -23.46
CA GLY A 195 11.02 11.02 -24.40
C GLY A 195 12.39 11.63 -24.64
N TYR A 196 13.13 11.01 -25.55
CA TYR A 196 14.47 11.44 -25.95
C TYR A 196 14.37 12.38 -27.15
N ILE A 197 15.08 13.50 -27.08
CA ILE A 197 15.45 14.26 -28.27
C ILE A 197 16.88 13.87 -28.63
N THR A 198 17.07 13.43 -29.89
CA THR A 198 18.42 13.18 -30.40
C THR A 198 19.20 14.49 -30.41
N ARG A 199 20.52 14.43 -30.22
CA ARG A 199 21.38 15.62 -30.26
C ARG A 199 21.14 16.44 -31.54
N SER A 200 21.02 15.77 -32.69
CA SER A 200 20.68 16.43 -33.96
C SER A 200 19.32 17.13 -33.96
N SER A 201 18.29 16.55 -33.35
CA SER A 201 16.98 17.19 -33.20
C SER A 201 17.02 18.36 -32.20
N ALA A 202 17.82 18.27 -31.14
CA ALA A 202 18.04 19.38 -30.20
C ALA A 202 18.78 20.54 -30.88
N ASP A 203 19.85 20.24 -31.62
CA ASP A 203 20.65 21.22 -32.36
C ASP A 203 19.81 21.93 -33.42
N SER A 204 19.06 21.19 -34.25
CA SER A 204 18.16 21.77 -35.27
C SER A 204 17.03 22.63 -34.69
N ARG A 205 16.67 22.41 -33.42
CA ARG A 205 15.66 23.18 -32.69
C ARG A 205 16.28 24.26 -31.79
N ASN A 206 17.60 24.50 -31.87
CA ASN A 206 18.33 25.43 -31.02
C ASN A 206 18.03 25.25 -29.52
N MET A 207 17.93 24.01 -29.07
CA MET A 207 17.61 23.70 -27.68
C MET A 207 18.82 23.95 -26.77
N GLN A 208 18.56 24.47 -25.57
CA GLN A 208 19.58 24.67 -24.55
C GLN A 208 19.92 23.35 -23.87
N TYR A 209 21.19 22.96 -23.91
CA TYR A 209 21.70 21.82 -23.15
C TYR A 209 21.92 22.21 -21.69
N LEU A 210 21.63 21.27 -20.79
CA LEU A 210 21.90 21.39 -19.37
C LEU A 210 22.99 20.39 -18.94
N ASP A 211 23.80 20.75 -17.96
CA ASP A 211 24.78 19.87 -17.34
C ASP A 211 24.12 18.91 -16.33
N GLY A 212 24.93 18.04 -15.71
CA GLY A 212 24.46 17.07 -14.71
C GLY A 212 23.86 17.69 -13.44
N TYR A 213 23.98 19.01 -13.26
CA TYR A 213 23.39 19.78 -12.16
C TYR A 213 22.18 20.62 -12.60
N GLY A 214 21.77 20.53 -13.87
CA GLY A 214 20.67 21.30 -14.43
C GLY A 214 21.03 22.75 -14.75
N SER A 215 22.31 23.12 -14.75
CA SER A 215 22.79 24.42 -15.21
C SER A 215 22.98 24.43 -16.72
N ILE A 216 23.06 25.61 -17.34
CA ILE A 216 23.39 25.71 -18.78
C ILE A 216 24.75 25.03 -19.03
N ALA A 217 24.75 23.99 -19.86
CA ALA A 217 25.98 23.34 -20.27
C ALA A 217 26.82 24.31 -21.10
N SER A 218 28.11 24.43 -20.79
CA SER A 218 29.07 25.05 -21.69
C SER A 218 29.23 24.15 -22.91
N ASN A 219 28.78 24.64 -24.07
CA ASN A 219 28.90 23.95 -25.35
C ASN A 219 30.35 23.63 -25.71
#